data_AF-A0A699VMN4-F1
#
_entry.id   AF-A0A699VMN4-F1
#
_cell.length_a   1.000
_cell.length_b   1.000
_cell.length_c   1.000
_cell.angle_alpha   90.00
_cell.angle_beta   90.00
_cell.angle_gamma   90.00
#
_symmetry.space_group_name_H-M   'P 1'
#
loop_
_entity.id
_entity.type
_entity.pdbx_description
1 polymer ?
#
loop_
_entity_poly.entity_id
_entity_poly.type
_entity_poly.pdbx_seq_one_letter_code
_entity_poly.pdbx_strand_id
1 'polypeptide(L)'
;SITVNRLPEQQQARGRTIGLLLALVFRIGLLLSISWIVGLRSALFTLPLPWLAEPFPVSGRDLILLAGGLFLMYKSTTEIHTKLQGEDEDELAAGKGKATLPQIVLQIILIDIIFSFDSILTAVGLVDNVLVMIAAVICAMGIMLAFSGVVADFVNKNPTIK
;
A
#
# COMPACT_ATOMS: atom_id res chain seq x y z
N SER A 1 10.60 0.36 5.71
CA SER A 1 9.74 0.44 6.91
C SER A 1 10.59 0.74 8.13
N ILE A 2 10.28 1.86 8.79
CA ILE A 2 10.94 2.42 9.98
C ILE A 2 10.69 1.55 11.24
N THR A 3 9.72 0.63 11.15
CA THR A 3 9.32 -0.30 12.22
C THR A 3 10.39 -1.34 12.57
N VAL A 4 11.27 -1.72 11.62
CA VAL A 4 12.29 -2.75 11.84
C VAL A 4 13.35 -2.33 12.87
N ASN A 5 13.54 -1.03 13.08
CA ASN A 5 14.51 -0.52 14.05
C ASN A 5 14.14 -0.85 15.51
N ARG A 6 12.94 -1.39 15.76
CA ARG A 6 12.52 -1.89 17.08
C ARG A 6 12.99 -3.34 17.37
N LEU A 7 13.66 -4.02 16.44
CA LEU A 7 14.26 -5.35 16.62
C LEU A 7 15.72 -5.28 17.09
N PRO A 8 16.25 -6.31 17.78
CA PRO A 8 17.70 -6.43 18.05
C PRO A 8 18.49 -6.38 16.74
N GLU A 9 19.61 -5.65 16.69
CA GLU A 9 20.39 -5.36 15.45
C GLU A 9 20.68 -6.61 14.62
N GLN A 10 20.97 -7.74 15.25
CA GLN A 10 21.25 -9.02 14.60
C GLN A 10 20.05 -9.64 13.85
N GLN A 11 18.82 -9.25 14.18
CA GLN A 11 17.59 -9.76 13.54
C GLN A 11 16.94 -8.74 12.60
N GLN A 12 17.37 -7.48 12.61
CA GLN A 12 16.78 -6.42 11.79
C GLN A 12 16.88 -6.71 10.30
N ALA A 13 18.06 -7.14 9.82
CA ALA A 13 18.26 -7.46 8.41
C ALA A 13 17.33 -8.59 7.94
N ARG A 14 17.28 -9.69 8.69
CA ARG A 14 16.40 -10.84 8.36
C ARG A 14 14.92 -10.48 8.45
N GLY A 15 14.51 -9.78 9.51
CA GLY A 15 13.12 -9.33 9.68
C GLY A 15 12.67 -8.39 8.56
N ARG A 16 13.56 -7.51 8.09
CA ARG A 16 13.30 -6.64 6.95
C ARG A 16 13.13 -7.43 5.67
N THR A 17 14.06 -8.32 5.35
CA THR A 17 13.99 -9.11 4.10
C THR A 17 12.74 -9.99 4.09
N ILE A 18 12.45 -10.68 5.19
CA ILE A 18 11.25 -11.53 5.30
C ILE A 18 9.98 -10.69 5.22
N GLY A 19 9.90 -9.58 5.96
CA GLY A 19 8.75 -8.68 5.93
C GLY A 19 8.51 -8.07 4.54
N LEU A 20 9.56 -7.63 3.86
CA LEU A 20 9.48 -7.07 2.50
C LEU A 20 9.12 -8.12 1.44
N LEU A 21 9.66 -9.34 1.54
CA LEU A 21 9.30 -10.44 0.67
C LEU A 21 7.83 -10.85 0.87
N LEU A 22 7.37 -10.95 2.12
CA LEU A 22 5.98 -11.29 2.40
C LEU A 22 5.03 -10.18 1.92
N ALA A 23 5.39 -8.92 2.18
CA ALA A 23 4.67 -7.75 1.68
C ALA A 23 4.55 -7.78 0.14
N LEU A 24 5.63 -8.10 -0.58
CA LEU A 24 5.59 -8.25 -2.04
C LEU A 24 4.58 -9.32 -2.49
N VAL A 25 4.54 -10.48 -1.82
CA VAL A 25 3.57 -11.54 -2.15
C VAL A 25 2.14 -11.03 -1.97
N PHE A 26 1.85 -10.36 -0.85
CA PHE A 26 0.53 -9.76 -0.59
C PHE A 26 0.19 -8.70 -1.64
N ARG A 27 1.15 -7.86 -2.03
CA ARG A 27 0.99 -6.82 -3.04
C ARG A 27 0.65 -7.38 -4.42
N ILE A 28 1.36 -8.43 -4.84
CA ILE A 28 1.07 -9.13 -6.10
C ILE A 28 -0.30 -9.81 -6.03
N GLY A 29 -0.64 -10.44 -4.90
CA GLY A 29 -1.96 -11.05 -4.69
C GLY A 29 -3.11 -10.04 -4.76
N LEU A 30 -2.94 -8.86 -4.14
CA LEU A 30 -3.88 -7.74 -4.22
C LEU A 30 -4.04 -7.23 -5.65
N LEU A 31 -2.92 -7.05 -6.37
CA LEU A 31 -2.94 -6.63 -7.77
C LEU A 31 -3.69 -7.64 -8.63
N LEU A 32 -3.41 -8.94 -8.51
CA LEU A 32 -4.08 -9.99 -9.27
C LEU A 32 -5.59 -10.04 -8.95
N SER A 33 -5.97 -9.87 -7.69
CA SER A 33 -7.37 -9.84 -7.25
C SER A 33 -8.12 -8.66 -7.87
N ILE A 34 -7.53 -7.46 -7.81
CA ILE A 34 -8.12 -6.24 -8.40
C ILE A 34 -8.14 -6.37 -9.93
N SER A 35 -7.06 -6.84 -10.54
CA SER A 35 -6.98 -7.06 -11.98
C SER A 35 -8.03 -8.05 -12.48
N TRP A 36 -8.33 -9.09 -11.70
CA TRP A 36 -9.36 -10.06 -12.06
C TRP A 36 -10.75 -9.42 -12.03
N ILE A 37 -11.05 -8.62 -10.99
CA ILE A 37 -12.33 -7.91 -10.89
C ILE A 37 -12.48 -6.85 -11.98
N VAL A 38 -11.40 -6.11 -12.29
CA VAL A 38 -11.37 -5.08 -13.33
C VAL A 38 -11.33 -5.67 -14.75
N GLY A 39 -10.87 -6.91 -14.90
CA GLY A 39 -10.90 -7.67 -16.14
C GLY A 39 -12.31 -7.90 -16.68
N LEU A 40 -13.34 -7.80 -15.82
CA LEU A 40 -14.75 -7.69 -16.23
C LEU A 40 -15.02 -6.28 -16.79
N ARG A 41 -14.38 -5.95 -17.91
CA ARG A 41 -14.51 -4.67 -18.62
C ARG A 41 -15.92 -4.46 -19.24
N SER A 42 -16.83 -5.42 -19.12
CA SER A 42 -18.20 -5.25 -19.57
C SER A 42 -18.91 -4.18 -18.74
N ALA A 43 -19.54 -3.22 -19.41
CA ALA A 43 -20.41 -2.25 -18.75
C ALA A 43 -21.46 -2.99 -17.93
N LEU A 44 -21.47 -2.78 -16.61
CA LEU A 44 -22.41 -3.44 -15.69
C LEU A 44 -23.79 -2.79 -15.80
N PHE A 45 -23.82 -1.48 -16.01
CA PHE A 45 -25.02 -0.68 -16.23
C PHE A 45 -24.65 0.65 -16.89
N THR A 46 -25.61 1.27 -17.57
CA THR A 46 -25.46 2.59 -18.19
C THR A 46 -26.23 3.64 -17.40
N LEU A 47 -25.59 4.75 -17.03
CA LEU A 47 -26.25 5.86 -16.35
C LEU A 47 -26.75 6.89 -17.38
N PRO A 48 -28.07 7.13 -17.49
CA PRO A 48 -28.59 8.25 -18.26
C PRO A 48 -28.35 9.55 -17.48
N LEU A 49 -27.22 10.21 -17.75
CA LEU A 49 -26.89 11.50 -17.15
C LEU A 49 -27.59 12.61 -17.97
N PRO A 50 -28.40 13.50 -17.36
CA PRO A 50 -29.19 14.49 -18.10
C PRO A 50 -28.35 15.54 -18.84
N TRP A 51 -27.03 15.57 -18.62
CA TRP A 51 -26.06 16.43 -19.29
C TRP A 51 -25.21 15.71 -20.36
N LEU A 52 -25.41 14.40 -20.59
CA LEU A 52 -24.80 13.66 -21.70
C LEU A 52 -25.87 13.24 -22.71
N ALA A 53 -25.55 13.33 -24.00
CA ALA A 53 -26.41 12.85 -25.08
C ALA A 53 -26.50 11.31 -25.15
N GLU A 54 -25.50 10.61 -24.61
CA GLU A 54 -25.42 9.15 -24.60
C GLU A 54 -25.32 8.61 -23.16
N PRO A 55 -25.93 7.47 -22.83
CA PRO A 55 -25.82 6.84 -21.51
C PRO A 55 -24.37 6.51 -21.17
N PHE A 56 -23.87 6.98 -20.03
CA PHE A 56 -22.51 6.73 -19.61
C PHE A 56 -22.33 5.27 -19.16
N PRO A 57 -21.47 4.48 -19.82
CA PRO A 57 -21.27 3.08 -19.45
C PRO A 57 -20.41 3.00 -18.19
N VAL A 58 -20.97 2.46 -17.10
CA VAL A 58 -20.24 2.23 -15.85
C VAL A 58 -19.70 0.81 -15.84
N SER A 59 -18.37 0.69 -15.78
CA SER A 59 -17.66 -0.57 -15.60
C SER A 59 -17.45 -0.88 -14.12
N GLY A 60 -17.21 -2.16 -13.80
CA GLY A 60 -16.73 -2.55 -12.47
C GLY A 60 -15.41 -1.87 -12.10
N ARG A 61 -14.59 -1.52 -13.11
CA ARG A 61 -13.39 -0.68 -12.93
C ARG A 61 -13.74 0.66 -12.29
N ASP A 62 -14.71 1.36 -12.87
CA ASP A 62 -15.04 2.74 -12.47
C ASP A 62 -15.60 2.77 -11.05
N LEU A 63 -16.39 1.74 -10.70
CA LEU A 63 -16.96 1.61 -9.37
C LEU A 63 -15.87 1.33 -8.31
N ILE A 64 -14.87 0.50 -8.62
CA ILE A 64 -13.72 0.26 -7.76
C ILE A 64 -12.85 1.50 -7.62
N LEU A 65 -12.58 2.19 -8.73
CA LEU A 65 -11.79 3.44 -8.71
C LEU A 65 -12.48 4.52 -7.89
N LEU A 66 -13.80 4.65 -8.01
CA LEU A 66 -14.58 5.61 -7.25
C LEU A 66 -14.64 5.25 -5.75
N ALA A 67 -14.96 4.00 -5.43
CA ALA A 67 -15.03 3.54 -4.04
C ALA A 67 -13.67 3.60 -3.34
N GLY A 68 -12.63 3.09 -4.00
CA GLY A 68 -11.30 3.10 -3.41
C GLY A 68 -10.63 4.48 -3.45
N GLY A 69 -10.91 5.32 -4.44
CA GLY A 69 -10.50 6.73 -4.44
C GLY A 69 -11.10 7.51 -3.26
N LEU A 70 -12.39 7.33 -2.99
CA LEU A 70 -13.06 7.90 -1.81
C LEU A 70 -12.48 7.36 -0.50
N PHE A 71 -12.21 6.05 -0.42
CA PHE A 71 -11.55 5.44 0.72
C PHE A 71 -10.17 6.06 1.00
N LEU A 72 -9.38 6.30 -0.05
CA LEU A 72 -8.05 6.91 0.07
C LEU A 72 -8.13 8.38 0.49
N MET A 73 -9.10 9.14 -0.03
CA MET A 73 -9.35 10.51 0.42
C MET A 73 -9.72 10.57 1.90
N TYR A 74 -10.60 9.66 2.35
CA TYR A 74 -10.95 9.55 3.77
C TYR A 74 -9.72 9.21 4.61
N LYS A 75 -8.99 8.16 4.26
CA LYS A 75 -7.80 7.69 4.99
C LYS A 75 -6.73 8.77 5.06
N SER A 76 -6.42 9.42 3.93
CA SER A 76 -5.44 10.51 3.88
C SER A 76 -5.88 11.71 4.72
N THR A 77 -7.17 12.07 4.68
CA THR A 77 -7.72 13.13 5.54
C THR A 77 -7.58 12.77 7.02
N THR A 78 -7.92 11.53 7.41
CA THR A 78 -7.76 11.05 8.78
C THR A 78 -6.30 11.05 9.21
N GLU A 79 -5.37 10.55 8.37
CA GLU A 79 -3.93 10.56 8.67
C GLU A 79 -3.39 11.98 8.85
N ILE A 80 -3.81 12.93 7.98
CA ILE A 80 -3.42 14.34 8.11
C ILE A 80 -4.00 14.94 9.39
N HIS A 81 -5.26 14.62 9.73
CA HIS A 81 -5.92 15.11 10.93
C HIS A 81 -5.25 14.60 12.22
N THR A 82 -4.91 13.31 12.27
CA THR A 82 -4.18 12.69 13.39
C THR A 82 -2.78 13.29 13.55
N LYS A 83 -2.04 13.51 12.45
CA LYS A 83 -0.71 14.15 12.50
C LYS A 83 -0.74 15.61 12.94
N LEU A 84 -1.84 16.32 12.71
CA LEU A 84 -2.03 17.72 13.12
C LEU A 84 -2.49 17.87 14.57
N GLN A 85 -3.11 16.84 15.16
CA GLN A 85 -3.59 16.89 16.55
C GLN A 85 -2.52 16.58 17.60
N GLY A 86 -1.33 16.13 17.20
CA GLY A 86 -0.19 16.01 18.11
C GLY A 86 -0.34 14.95 19.21
N GLU A 87 -1.33 14.04 19.12
CA GLU A 87 -1.53 12.95 20.07
C GLU A 87 -1.15 11.61 19.45
N ASP A 88 -0.02 11.09 19.95
CA ASP A 88 0.35 9.68 20.11
C ASP A 88 -0.09 8.69 19.02
N GLU A 89 0.70 8.59 17.94
CA GLU A 89 0.76 7.38 17.10
C GLU A 89 1.43 6.19 17.84
N ASP A 90 0.96 5.86 19.04
CA ASP A 90 1.36 4.66 19.78
C ASP A 90 0.20 3.65 20.00
N GLU A 91 -0.96 3.82 19.35
CA GLU A 91 -2.06 2.83 19.45
C GLU A 91 -1.91 1.58 18.58
N LEU A 92 -0.90 1.51 17.69
CA LEU A 92 -0.41 0.23 17.15
C LEU A 92 0.77 -0.35 17.96
N ALA A 93 1.15 0.32 19.06
CA ALA A 93 2.35 0.04 19.82
C ALA A 93 2.15 0.00 21.35
N ALA A 94 0.98 -0.31 21.87
CA ALA A 94 0.77 -0.38 23.32
C ALA A 94 0.60 -1.82 23.85
N GLY A 95 1.56 -2.69 23.51
CA GLY A 95 1.93 -3.81 24.36
C GLY A 95 3.33 -3.54 24.89
N LYS A 96 3.48 -3.19 26.17
CA LYS A 96 4.75 -2.95 26.89
C LYS A 96 5.63 -4.21 26.97
N GLY A 97 6.06 -4.72 25.82
CA GLY A 97 6.93 -5.88 25.67
C GLY A 97 7.83 -5.68 24.45
N LYS A 98 9.03 -6.27 24.49
CA LYS A 98 9.96 -6.23 23.34
C LYS A 98 9.21 -6.69 22.09
N ALA A 99 9.07 -5.80 21.10
CA ALA A 99 8.39 -6.11 19.86
C ALA A 99 9.00 -7.36 19.23
N THR A 100 8.19 -8.40 19.07
CA THR A 100 8.65 -9.69 18.55
C THR A 100 8.72 -9.65 17.02
N LEU A 101 9.62 -10.44 16.43
CA LEU A 101 9.76 -10.59 14.97
C LEU A 101 8.40 -10.76 14.24
N PRO A 102 7.49 -11.63 14.70
CA PRO A 102 6.18 -11.81 14.07
C PRO A 102 5.30 -10.56 14.10
N GLN A 103 5.30 -9.82 15.21
CA GLN A 103 4.51 -8.59 15.36
C GLN A 103 4.97 -7.52 14.37
N ILE A 104 6.29 -7.37 14.19
CA ILE A 104 6.85 -6.40 13.25
C ILE A 104 6.59 -6.82 11.81
N VAL A 105 6.71 -8.11 11.48
CA VAL A 105 6.34 -8.63 10.16
C VAL A 105 4.87 -8.36 9.86
N LEU A 106 3.98 -8.64 10.81
CA LEU A 106 2.54 -8.36 10.67
C LEU A 106 2.25 -6.87 10.47
N GLN A 107 2.94 -5.99 11.21
CA GLN A 107 2.82 -4.55 11.05
C GLN A 107 3.32 -4.07 9.68
N ILE A 108 4.44 -4.63 9.18
CA ILE A 108 4.95 -4.33 7.83
C ILE A 108 3.91 -4.72 6.77
N ILE A 109 3.28 -5.89 6.92
CA ILE A 109 2.26 -6.37 5.98
C ILE A 109 1.03 -5.45 6.01
N LEU A 110 0.53 -5.09 7.20
CA LEU A 110 -0.64 -4.20 7.31
C LEU A 110 -0.37 -2.83 6.66
N ILE A 111 0.78 -2.24 6.95
CA ILE A 111 1.18 -0.96 6.35
C ILE A 111 1.35 -1.10 4.83
N ASP A 112 1.98 -2.18 4.34
CA ASP A 112 2.14 -2.41 2.91
C ASP A 112 0.81 -2.66 2.21
N ILE A 113 -0.17 -3.32 2.84
CA ILE A 113 -1.53 -3.49 2.28
C ILE A 113 -2.18 -2.12 2.10
N ILE A 114 -2.15 -1.27 3.13
CA ILE A 114 -2.76 0.07 3.06
C ILE A 114 -2.06 0.93 2.00
N PHE A 115 -0.73 0.91 1.94
CA PHE A 115 0.06 1.66 0.97
C PHE A 115 -0.05 1.11 -0.45
N SER A 116 -0.10 -0.22 -0.59
CA SER A 116 -0.21 -0.88 -1.89
C SER A 116 -1.55 -0.63 -2.53
N PHE A 117 -2.63 -0.57 -1.75
CA PHE A 117 -3.96 -0.29 -2.25
C PHE A 117 -4.03 1.04 -3.02
N ASP A 118 -3.42 2.10 -2.49
CA ASP A 118 -3.33 3.42 -3.14
C ASP A 118 -2.58 3.35 -4.49
N SER A 119 -1.35 2.81 -4.44
CA SER A 119 -0.50 2.70 -5.63
C SER A 119 -1.12 1.82 -6.73
N ILE A 120 -1.82 0.75 -6.36
CA ILE A 120 -2.47 -0.17 -7.30
C ILE A 120 -3.70 0.48 -7.90
N LEU A 121 -4.52 1.15 -7.09
CA LEU A 121 -5.74 1.80 -7.57
C LEU A 121 -5.42 2.91 -8.59
N THR A 122 -4.39 3.71 -8.31
CA THR A 122 -3.87 4.69 -9.26
C THR A 122 -3.35 4.02 -10.54
N ALA A 123 -2.57 2.94 -10.42
CA ALA A 123 -2.03 2.24 -11.58
C ALA A 123 -3.13 1.59 -12.46
N VAL A 124 -4.17 1.03 -11.85
CA VAL A 124 -5.34 0.46 -12.53
C VAL A 124 -6.15 1.54 -13.26
N GLY A 125 -6.22 2.75 -12.72
CA GLY A 125 -6.87 3.89 -13.37
C GLY A 125 -6.09 4.43 -14.58
N LEU A 126 -4.77 4.23 -14.62
CA LEU A 126 -3.88 4.80 -15.65
C LEU A 126 -3.43 3.80 -16.71
N VAL A 127 -3.37 2.51 -16.39
CA VAL A 127 -2.74 1.48 -17.25
C VAL A 127 -3.71 0.35 -17.54
N ASP A 128 -3.95 0.11 -18.82
CA ASP A 128 -4.82 -0.98 -19.27
C ASP A 128 -4.15 -2.37 -19.25
N ASN A 129 -2.82 -2.41 -19.30
CA ASN A 129 -2.06 -3.65 -19.38
C ASN A 129 -1.58 -4.12 -18.00
N VAL A 130 -2.20 -5.19 -17.52
CA VAL A 130 -1.91 -5.84 -16.24
C VAL A 130 -0.46 -6.32 -16.15
N LEU A 131 0.10 -6.85 -17.25
CA LEU A 131 1.49 -7.33 -17.27
C LEU A 131 2.48 -6.18 -17.06
N VAL A 132 2.21 -5.01 -17.64
CA VAL A 132 3.04 -3.81 -17.43
C VAL A 132 2.98 -3.36 -15.98
N MET A 133 1.80 -3.42 -15.36
CA MET A 133 1.61 -3.08 -13.95
C MET A 133 2.37 -4.03 -13.02
N ILE A 134 2.28 -5.34 -13.26
CA ILE A 134 3.02 -6.35 -12.49
C ILE A 134 4.52 -6.15 -12.65
N ALA A 135 5.01 -5.95 -13.88
CA ALA A 135 6.43 -5.72 -14.15
C ALA A 135 6.94 -4.46 -13.43
N ALA A 136 6.17 -3.37 -13.43
CA ALA A 136 6.52 -2.14 -12.73
C ALA A 136 6.64 -2.35 -11.21
N VAL A 137 5.69 -3.07 -10.60
CA VAL A 137 5.73 -3.38 -9.17
C VAL A 137 6.93 -4.26 -8.81
N ILE A 138 7.22 -5.28 -9.62
CA ILE A 138 8.38 -6.17 -9.40
C ILE A 138 9.69 -5.37 -9.51
N CYS A 139 9.84 -4.54 -10.55
CA CYS A 139 11.01 -3.68 -10.72
C CYS A 139 11.19 -2.69 -9.55
N ALA A 140 10.12 -1.99 -9.16
CA ALA A 140 10.15 -1.06 -8.05
C ALA A 140 10.53 -1.75 -6.73
N MET A 141 10.00 -2.94 -6.48
CA MET A 141 10.35 -3.71 -5.28
C MET A 141 11.79 -4.25 -5.33
N GLY A 142 12.28 -4.65 -6.51
CA GLY A 142 13.67 -5.05 -6.71
C GLY A 142 14.63 -3.94 -6.31
N ILE A 143 14.35 -2.71 -6.75
CA ILE A 143 15.10 -1.52 -6.33
C ILE A 143 14.96 -1.31 -4.81
N MET A 144 13.74 -1.38 -4.27
CA MET A 144 13.52 -1.20 -2.84
C MET A 144 14.31 -2.20 -1.99
N LEU A 145 14.37 -3.48 -2.38
CA LEU A 145 15.15 -4.51 -1.70
C LEU A 145 16.65 -4.22 -1.79
N ALA A 146 17.15 -3.86 -2.97
CA ALA A 146 18.56 -3.52 -3.18
C ALA A 146 19.02 -2.34 -2.30
N PHE A 147 18.17 -1.33 -2.15
CA PHE A 147 18.47 -0.13 -1.35
C PHE A 147 17.97 -0.21 0.10
N SER A 148 17.28 -1.27 0.50
CA SER A 148 16.63 -1.38 1.81
C SER A 148 17.60 -1.33 3.00
N GLY A 149 18.85 -1.79 2.82
CA GLY A 149 19.92 -1.66 3.80
C GLY A 149 20.37 -0.21 3.96
N VAL A 150 20.76 0.41 2.84
CA VAL A 150 21.25 1.79 2.78
C VAL A 150 20.24 2.80 3.30
N VAL A 151 18.97 2.67 2.89
CA VAL A 151 17.89 3.56 3.35
C VAL A 151 17.71 3.45 4.86
N ALA A 152 17.82 2.26 5.43
CA ALA A 152 17.67 2.10 6.87
C ALA A 152 18.88 2.61 7.65
N ASP A 153 20.09 2.39 7.16
CA ASP A 153 21.31 2.91 7.79
C ASP A 153 21.29 4.45 7.77
N PHE A 154 20.82 5.05 6.67
CA PHE A 154 20.62 6.49 6.56
C PHE A 154 19.61 7.04 7.59
N VAL A 155 18.46 6.38 7.73
CA VAL A 155 17.42 6.76 8.71
C VAL A 155 17.91 6.57 10.16
N ASN A 156 18.64 5.49 10.44
CA ASN A 156 19.22 5.25 11.78
C ASN A 156 20.26 6.29 12.16
N LYS A 157 21.05 6.76 11.19
CA LYS A 157 22.13 7.74 11.40
C LYS A 157 21.63 9.18 11.53
N ASN A 158 20.40 9.48 11.08
CA ASN A 158 19.79 10.81 11.15
C ASN A 158 18.45 10.76 11.91
N PRO A 159 18.47 10.67 13.25
CA PRO A 159 17.27 10.49 14.08
C PRO A 159 16.31 11.68 14.08
N THR A 160 16.68 12.84 13.49
CA THR A 160 15.81 14.01 13.30
C THR A 160 14.87 13.89 12.09
N ILE A 161 15.05 12.87 11.23
CA ILE A 161 14.10 12.49 10.18
C ILE A 161 13.17 11.35 10.66
N LYS A 162 13.01 11.21 11.98
CA LYS A 162 11.99 10.33 12.57
C LYS A 162 10.63 10.99 12.52
#